data_AF-A0A3D2S0G0-F1
#
_entry.id   AF-A0A3D2S0G0-F1
#
_cell.length_a   1.000
_cell.length_b   1.000
_cell.length_c   1.000
_cell.angle_alpha   90.00
_cell.angle_beta   90.00
_cell.angle_gamma   90.00
#
_symmetry.space_group_name_H-M   'P 1'
#
loop_
_entity.id
_entity.type
_entity.pdbx_description
1 polymer ?
#
loop_
_entity_poly.entity_id
_entity_poly.type
_entity_poly.pdbx_seq_one_letter_code
_entity_poly.pdbx_strand_id
1 'polypeptide(L)'
;MKIPPTMTEQEVMHEITSVINKIAHKYTFYGYEIDDMKQEAFIMCVDAMERYDPSRPLENFLSVHLSNRLKNFVRDHHFTKDEEDKKRIVMPGQLNHEDRLVDQHGNEGESLDYQQMSYILDLKLPASVRADYLKIMHDAHVSKNRREEVLSLVKEIMEEHGHA
;
A
#
# COMPACT_ATOMS: atom_id res chain seq x y z
N MET A 1 -3.82 -22.79 26.99
CA MET A 1 -2.66 -21.91 27.23
C MET A 1 -1.87 -22.47 28.41
N LYS A 2 -0.55 -22.70 28.27
CA LYS A 2 0.29 -23.06 29.41
C LYS A 2 0.67 -21.79 30.16
N ILE A 3 0.35 -21.74 31.45
CA ILE A 3 0.66 -20.59 32.31
C ILE A 3 1.91 -20.96 33.12
N PRO A 4 2.98 -20.14 33.07
CA PRO A 4 4.15 -20.39 33.90
C PRO A 4 3.75 -20.28 35.39
N PRO A 5 4.28 -21.15 36.26
CA PRO A 5 3.88 -21.19 37.67
C PRO A 5 4.20 -19.90 38.46
N THR A 6 5.00 -19.01 37.86
CA THR A 6 5.42 -17.73 38.43
C THR A 6 4.45 -16.57 38.18
N MET A 7 3.42 -16.74 37.34
CA MET A 7 2.48 -15.67 36.97
C MET A 7 1.03 -16.16 37.01
N THR A 8 0.13 -15.22 37.27
CA THR A 8 -1.31 -15.44 37.11
C THR A 8 -1.71 -15.34 35.64
N GLU A 9 -2.86 -15.94 35.30
CA GLU A 9 -3.42 -15.85 33.94
C GLU A 9 -3.65 -14.39 33.49
N GLN A 10 -4.07 -13.53 34.41
CA GLN A 10 -4.36 -12.13 34.13
C GLN A 10 -3.10 -11.32 33.79
N GLU A 11 -2.00 -11.56 34.52
CA GLU A 11 -0.72 -10.92 34.25
C GLU A 11 -0.18 -11.34 32.88
N VAL A 12 -0.25 -12.64 32.56
CA VAL A 12 0.17 -13.15 31.24
C VAL A 12 -0.65 -12.54 30.12
N MET A 13 -1.98 -12.45 30.31
CA MET A 13 -2.88 -11.83 29.33
C MET A 13 -2.56 -10.35 29.11
N HIS A 14 -2.24 -9.63 30.19
CA HIS A 14 -1.86 -8.23 30.13
C HIS A 14 -0.57 -8.02 29.34
N GLU A 15 0.47 -8.83 29.63
CA GLU A 15 1.75 -8.79 28.93
C GLU A 15 1.60 -9.07 27.44
N ILE A 16 0.84 -10.12 27.09
CA ILE A 16 0.55 -10.45 25.68
C ILE A 16 -0.14 -9.28 24.98
N THR A 17 -1.18 -8.72 25.59
CA THR A 17 -1.93 -7.59 25.01
C THR A 17 -1.05 -6.36 24.83
N SER A 18 -0.18 -6.07 25.81
CA SER A 18 0.79 -4.98 25.76
C SER A 18 1.76 -5.13 24.58
N VAL A 19 2.33 -6.33 24.42
CA VAL A 19 3.26 -6.65 23.30
C VAL A 19 2.55 -6.55 21.95
N ILE A 20 1.35 -7.11 21.83
CA ILE A 20 0.56 -7.09 20.59
C ILE A 20 0.31 -5.65 20.15
N ASN A 21 -0.17 -4.79 21.05
CA ASN A 21 -0.47 -3.40 20.72
C ASN A 21 0.77 -2.61 20.27
N LYS A 22 1.95 -2.93 20.82
CA LYS A 22 3.24 -2.31 20.44
C LYS A 22 3.75 -2.75 19.06
N ILE A 23 3.39 -3.95 18.60
CA ILE A 23 4.05 -4.59 17.44
C ILE A 23 3.11 -4.75 16.24
N ALA A 24 1.87 -5.20 16.45
CA ALA A 24 0.99 -5.68 15.36
C ALA A 24 0.71 -4.63 14.28
N HIS A 25 0.54 -3.36 14.65
CA HIS A 25 0.26 -2.26 13.71
C HIS A 25 1.36 -2.04 12.64
N LYS A 26 2.58 -2.52 12.87
CA LYS A 26 3.71 -2.38 11.92
C LYS A 26 3.67 -3.42 10.80
N TYR A 27 2.85 -4.45 10.95
CA TYR A 27 2.79 -5.60 10.06
C TYR A 27 1.44 -5.70 9.35
N THR A 28 0.65 -4.64 9.32
CA THR A 28 -0.56 -4.59 8.49
C THR A 28 -0.19 -4.63 7.02
N PHE A 29 -1.04 -5.29 6.25
CA PHE A 29 -0.92 -5.36 4.81
C PHE A 29 -2.31 -5.47 4.21
N TYR A 30 -2.38 -5.46 2.88
CA TYR A 30 -3.64 -5.47 2.18
C TYR A 30 -4.58 -6.59 2.66
N GLY A 31 -5.82 -6.24 3.01
CA GLY A 31 -6.84 -7.18 3.46
C GLY A 31 -6.69 -7.64 4.93
N TYR A 32 -5.69 -7.12 5.65
CA TYR A 32 -5.49 -7.35 7.07
C TYR A 32 -5.37 -6.02 7.80
N GLU A 33 -6.45 -5.63 8.46
CA GLU A 33 -6.49 -4.43 9.27
C GLU A 33 -5.73 -4.62 10.59
N ILE A 34 -5.58 -3.52 11.33
CA ILE A 34 -4.87 -3.54 12.61
C ILE A 34 -5.49 -4.58 13.56
N ASP A 35 -6.81 -4.67 13.60
CA ASP A 35 -7.49 -5.59 14.51
C ASP A 35 -7.38 -7.05 14.07
N ASP A 36 -7.34 -7.34 12.76
CA ASP A 36 -7.03 -8.67 12.24
C ASP A 36 -5.61 -9.09 12.65
N MET A 37 -4.64 -8.19 12.47
CA MET A 37 -3.26 -8.43 12.86
C MET A 37 -3.10 -8.64 14.37
N LYS A 38 -3.90 -7.96 15.20
CA LYS A 38 -3.90 -8.19 16.66
C LYS A 38 -4.46 -9.57 17.02
N GLN A 39 -5.51 -10.02 16.34
CA GLN A 39 -6.09 -11.34 16.56
C GLN A 39 -5.11 -12.45 16.20
N GLU A 40 -4.48 -12.36 15.03
CA GLU A 40 -3.44 -13.30 14.60
C GLU A 40 -2.24 -13.28 15.55
N ALA A 41 -1.80 -12.08 15.96
CA ALA A 41 -0.73 -11.92 16.93
C ALA A 41 -1.06 -12.57 18.29
N PHE A 42 -2.32 -12.55 18.71
CA PHE A 42 -2.78 -13.20 19.93
C PHE A 42 -2.61 -14.72 19.87
N ILE A 43 -3.09 -15.34 18.79
CA ILE A 43 -2.96 -16.79 18.58
C ILE A 43 -1.48 -17.19 18.60
N MET A 44 -0.62 -16.45 17.88
CA MET A 44 0.82 -16.70 17.84
C MET A 44 1.50 -16.59 19.21
N CYS A 45 1.06 -15.67 20.06
CA CYS A 45 1.57 -15.50 21.42
C CYS A 45 1.12 -16.64 22.34
N VAL A 46 -0.15 -17.06 22.25
CA VAL A 46 -0.70 -18.17 23.05
C VAL A 46 0.01 -19.48 22.72
N ASP A 47 0.26 -19.76 21.44
CA ASP A 47 1.01 -20.94 21.00
C ASP A 47 2.47 -20.91 21.48
N ALA A 48 3.08 -19.73 21.51
CA ALA A 48 4.46 -19.55 21.98
C ALA A 48 4.63 -19.92 23.46
N MET A 49 3.57 -19.79 24.27
CA MET A 49 3.60 -20.08 25.70
C MET A 49 3.95 -21.54 25.99
N GLU A 50 3.70 -22.46 25.06
CA GLU A 50 4.08 -23.87 25.26
C GLU A 50 5.58 -24.09 25.34
N ARG A 51 6.36 -23.19 24.74
CA ARG A 51 7.82 -23.24 24.64
C ARG A 51 8.51 -22.18 25.49
N TYR A 52 7.73 -21.43 26.28
CA TYR A 52 8.26 -20.38 27.11
C TYR A 52 9.10 -20.94 28.26
N ASP A 53 10.30 -20.40 28.42
CA ASP A 53 11.19 -20.68 29.53
C ASP A 53 11.06 -19.57 30.60
N PRO A 54 10.59 -19.88 31.82
CA PRO A 54 10.43 -18.91 32.90
C PRO A 54 11.71 -18.21 33.36
N SER A 55 12.89 -18.67 32.93
CA SER A 55 14.16 -18.01 33.26
C SER A 55 14.34 -16.63 32.62
N ARG A 56 13.54 -16.31 31.60
CA ARG A 56 13.64 -15.06 30.81
C ARG A 56 12.39 -14.20 30.99
N PRO A 57 12.46 -12.87 30.81
CA PRO A 57 11.27 -12.01 30.83
C PRO A 57 10.30 -12.36 29.69
N LEU A 58 9.01 -12.46 30.03
CA LEU A 58 7.94 -12.82 29.09
C LEU A 58 7.82 -11.82 27.93
N GLU A 59 7.84 -10.51 28.22
CA GLU A 59 7.73 -9.45 27.22
C GLU A 59 8.79 -9.60 26.11
N ASN A 60 10.05 -9.85 26.50
CA ASN A 60 11.16 -10.01 25.56
C ASN A 60 11.01 -11.26 24.70
N PHE A 61 10.64 -12.38 25.32
CA PHE A 61 10.39 -13.62 24.60
C PHE A 61 9.27 -13.45 23.57
N LEU A 62 8.13 -12.91 23.99
CA LEU A 62 6.98 -12.67 23.12
C LEU A 62 7.29 -11.68 22.01
N SER A 63 7.98 -10.58 22.31
CA SER A 63 8.30 -9.54 21.32
C SER A 63 9.14 -10.08 20.17
N VAL A 64 10.16 -10.89 20.49
CA VAL A 64 11.03 -11.53 19.49
C VAL A 64 10.27 -12.59 18.70
N HIS A 65 9.53 -13.47 19.40
CA HIS A 65 8.75 -14.52 18.76
C HIS A 65 7.69 -13.95 17.81
N LEU A 66 6.89 -13.00 18.32
CA LEU A 66 5.81 -12.37 17.57
C LEU A 66 6.35 -11.64 16.34
N SER A 67 7.43 -10.86 16.47
CA SER A 67 8.01 -10.15 15.32
C SER A 67 8.47 -11.12 14.21
N ASN A 68 9.06 -12.25 14.58
CA ASN A 68 9.49 -13.25 13.60
C ASN A 68 8.30 -13.97 12.95
N ARG A 69 7.26 -14.30 13.74
CA ARG A 69 6.04 -14.94 13.22
C ARG A 69 5.24 -14.01 12.32
N LEU A 70 5.10 -12.74 12.68
CA LEU A 70 4.42 -11.74 11.83
C LEU A 70 5.17 -11.51 10.52
N LYS A 71 6.50 -11.49 10.50
CA LYS A 71 7.26 -11.44 9.24
C LYS A 71 6.97 -12.63 8.34
N ASN A 72 6.93 -13.85 8.90
CA ASN A 72 6.57 -15.04 8.14
C ASN A 72 5.13 -14.96 7.65
N PHE A 73 4.19 -14.56 8.52
CA PHE A 73 2.79 -14.39 8.18
C PHE A 73 2.61 -13.42 7.01
N VAL A 74 3.18 -12.22 7.11
CA VAL A 74 3.17 -11.23 6.03
C VAL A 74 3.78 -11.86 4.79
N ARG A 75 4.98 -12.46 4.84
CA ARG A 75 5.61 -13.05 3.65
C ARG A 75 4.75 -14.13 2.98
N ASP A 76 4.08 -14.96 3.77
CA ASP A 76 3.32 -16.11 3.28
C ASP A 76 1.92 -15.69 2.75
N HIS A 77 1.37 -14.55 3.22
CA HIS A 77 0.05 -14.02 2.84
C HIS A 77 0.11 -12.77 1.95
N HIS A 78 1.25 -12.09 1.89
CA HIS A 78 1.51 -10.94 1.04
C HIS A 78 2.03 -11.40 -0.32
N PHE A 79 1.22 -11.19 -1.36
CA PHE A 79 1.50 -11.61 -2.72
C PHE A 79 2.89 -11.16 -3.20
N THR A 80 3.64 -12.11 -3.76
CA THR A 80 4.91 -11.85 -4.44
C THR A 80 4.64 -11.65 -5.93
N LYS A 81 5.39 -10.75 -6.57
CA LYS A 81 5.21 -10.08 -7.89
C LYS A 81 4.69 -10.88 -9.10
N ASP A 82 4.60 -12.21 -9.09
CA ASP A 82 4.30 -13.02 -10.28
C ASP A 82 2.82 -13.39 -10.45
N GLU A 83 1.91 -12.90 -9.59
CA GLU A 83 0.48 -13.24 -9.63
C GLU A 83 -0.45 -12.01 -9.68
N GLU A 84 -0.21 -11.08 -10.61
CA GLU A 84 -1.03 -9.86 -10.81
C GLU A 84 -2.53 -10.16 -11.02
N ASP A 85 -2.87 -11.26 -11.70
CA ASP A 85 -4.26 -11.64 -11.97
C ASP A 85 -4.99 -12.13 -10.71
N LYS A 86 -4.29 -12.82 -9.79
CA LYS A 86 -4.86 -13.25 -8.51
C LYS A 86 -4.91 -12.11 -7.50
N LYS A 87 -4.02 -11.11 -7.61
CA LYS A 87 -4.10 -9.89 -6.81
C LYS A 87 -5.47 -9.21 -6.97
N ARG A 88 -6.07 -9.13 -8.16
CA ARG A 88 -7.42 -8.55 -8.31
C ARG A 88 -8.54 -9.40 -7.69
N ILE A 89 -8.36 -10.71 -7.59
CA ILE A 89 -9.37 -11.66 -7.10
C ILE A 89 -9.29 -11.81 -5.57
N VAL A 90 -8.08 -11.90 -5.03
CA VAL A 90 -7.83 -12.15 -3.60
C VAL A 90 -7.64 -10.85 -2.81
N MET A 91 -7.26 -9.76 -3.49
CA MET A 91 -7.18 -8.41 -2.94
C MET A 91 -8.23 -7.50 -3.60
N PRO A 92 -9.55 -7.77 -3.43
CA PRO A 92 -10.59 -6.85 -3.89
C PRO A 92 -10.43 -5.53 -3.14
N GLY A 93 -10.42 -4.39 -3.85
CA GLY A 93 -10.22 -3.04 -3.31
C GLY A 93 -10.82 -2.89 -1.93
N GLN A 94 -10.04 -2.58 -0.88
CA GLN A 94 -10.63 -2.28 0.42
C GLN A 94 -11.60 -1.10 0.24
N LEU A 95 -12.90 -1.40 0.35
CA LEU A 95 -13.97 -0.42 0.26
C LEU A 95 -14.06 0.34 1.58
N ASN A 96 -12.99 1.07 1.94
CA ASN A 96 -12.98 1.88 3.17
C ASN A 96 -13.95 3.08 3.08
N HIS A 97 -14.67 3.21 1.96
CA HIS A 97 -15.73 4.17 1.71
C HIS A 97 -16.88 3.51 0.95
N GLU A 98 -17.72 2.74 1.65
CA GLU A 98 -18.98 2.22 1.10
C GLU A 98 -19.91 3.35 0.60
N ASP A 99 -19.73 4.59 1.08
CA ASP A 99 -20.50 5.77 0.67
C ASP A 99 -20.05 6.43 -0.65
N ARG A 100 -18.97 5.94 -1.27
CA ARG A 100 -18.56 6.41 -2.60
C ARG A 100 -18.81 5.33 -3.64
N LEU A 101 -20.08 5.14 -3.97
CA LEU A 101 -20.45 4.68 -5.31
C LEU A 101 -19.97 5.75 -6.31
N VAL A 102 -18.69 5.71 -6.67
CA VAL A 102 -18.21 6.39 -7.86
C VAL A 102 -18.74 5.56 -9.02
N ASP A 103 -19.82 6.06 -9.61
CA ASP A 103 -20.41 5.56 -10.84
C ASP A 103 -19.31 5.33 -11.88
N GLN A 104 -18.93 4.07 -12.10
CA GLN A 104 -17.87 3.70 -13.06
C GLN A 104 -18.29 3.97 -14.51
N HIS A 105 -19.53 4.38 -14.76
CA HIS A 105 -20.01 4.76 -16.08
C HIS A 105 -19.75 6.24 -16.44
N GLY A 106 -19.15 7.03 -15.54
CA GLY A 106 -18.82 8.44 -15.82
C GLY A 106 -17.50 8.67 -16.57
N ASN A 107 -16.60 7.69 -16.65
CA ASN A 107 -15.18 7.93 -16.98
C ASN A 107 -14.72 7.38 -18.35
N GLU A 108 -15.60 6.71 -19.10
CA GLU A 108 -15.25 6.21 -20.44
C GLU A 108 -15.03 7.36 -21.44
N GLY A 109 -15.78 8.46 -21.28
CA GLY A 109 -15.64 9.66 -22.11
C GLY A 109 -14.33 10.41 -21.86
N GLU A 110 -13.95 10.62 -20.60
CA GLU A 110 -12.68 11.28 -20.24
C GLU A 110 -11.47 10.45 -20.68
N SER A 111 -11.52 9.11 -20.53
CA SER A 111 -10.41 8.25 -20.96
C SER A 111 -10.18 8.26 -22.47
N LEU A 112 -11.23 8.39 -23.29
CA LEU A 112 -11.10 8.52 -24.75
C LEU A 112 -10.51 9.87 -25.13
N ASP A 113 -10.91 10.93 -24.44
CA ASP A 113 -10.40 12.30 -24.67
C ASP A 113 -8.90 12.40 -24.37
N TYR A 114 -8.44 11.82 -23.24
CA TYR A 114 -7.01 11.77 -22.90
C TYR A 114 -6.16 11.01 -23.94
N GLN A 115 -6.66 9.90 -24.47
CA GLN A 115 -5.94 9.15 -25.50
C GLN A 115 -5.83 9.94 -26.81
N GLN A 116 -6.90 10.66 -27.17
CA GLN A 116 -6.94 11.51 -28.35
C GLN A 116 -6.00 12.71 -28.20
N MET A 117 -6.01 13.37 -27.05
CA MET A 117 -5.10 14.47 -26.71
C MET A 117 -3.63 14.01 -26.76
N SER A 118 -3.30 12.85 -26.18
CA SER A 118 -1.94 12.29 -26.23
C SER A 118 -1.48 12.05 -27.67
N TYR A 119 -2.35 11.50 -28.52
CA TYR A 119 -2.04 11.24 -29.92
C TYR A 119 -1.78 12.53 -30.70
N ILE A 120 -2.59 13.58 -30.47
CA ILE A 120 -2.42 14.89 -31.11
C ILE A 120 -1.07 15.52 -30.73
N LEU A 121 -0.70 15.45 -29.44
CA LEU A 121 0.60 15.94 -28.99
C LEU A 121 1.74 15.18 -29.64
N ASP A 122 1.66 13.86 -29.71
CA ASP A 122 2.71 13.05 -30.33
C ASP A 122 2.88 13.35 -31.82
N LEU A 123 1.81 13.72 -32.53
CA LEU A 123 1.85 14.02 -33.95
C LEU A 123 2.31 15.46 -34.25
N LYS A 124 1.90 16.44 -33.42
CA LYS A 124 2.06 17.87 -33.69
C LYS A 124 3.24 18.51 -32.98
N LEU A 125 3.72 17.93 -31.89
CA LEU A 125 4.79 18.56 -31.12
C LEU A 125 6.12 18.50 -31.90
N PRO A 126 6.83 19.63 -32.07
CA PRO A 126 8.12 19.65 -32.77
C PRO A 126 9.19 18.82 -32.06
N ALA A 127 10.08 18.19 -32.83
CA ALA A 127 11.17 17.35 -32.29
C ALA A 127 12.08 18.10 -31.30
N SER A 128 12.28 19.40 -31.48
CA SER A 128 13.07 20.26 -30.60
C SER A 128 12.46 20.49 -29.21
N VAL A 129 11.13 20.34 -29.07
CA VAL A 129 10.38 20.57 -27.83
C VAL A 129 9.99 19.23 -27.18
N ARG A 130 9.90 18.15 -27.96
CA ARG A 130 9.52 16.80 -27.50
C ARG A 130 10.41 16.27 -26.39
N ALA A 131 11.72 16.47 -26.51
CA ALA A 131 12.66 16.05 -25.47
C ALA A 131 12.41 16.74 -24.11
N ASP A 132 12.00 18.01 -24.12
CA ASP A 132 11.73 18.75 -22.89
C ASP A 132 10.33 18.44 -22.34
N TYR A 133 9.35 18.20 -23.22
CA TYR A 133 8.04 17.69 -22.82
C TYR A 133 8.13 16.32 -22.11
N LEU A 134 8.91 15.38 -22.66
CA LEU A 134 9.13 14.07 -22.04
C LEU A 134 9.83 14.18 -20.68
N LYS A 135 10.78 15.11 -20.54
CA LYS A 135 11.40 15.39 -19.23
C LYS A 135 10.36 15.88 -18.23
N ILE A 136 9.46 16.77 -18.62
CA ILE A 136 8.38 17.26 -17.74
C ILE A 136 7.44 16.11 -17.33
N MET A 137 7.09 15.21 -18.25
CA MET A 137 6.23 14.05 -17.97
C MET A 137 6.86 13.04 -17.00
N HIS A 138 8.19 12.98 -16.95
CA HIS A 138 8.94 12.08 -16.05
C HIS A 138 9.53 12.81 -14.83
N ASP A 139 9.02 13.99 -14.49
CA ASP A 139 9.49 14.82 -13.36
C ASP A 139 10.99 15.15 -13.40
N ALA A 140 11.59 15.15 -14.60
CA ALA A 140 12.98 15.53 -14.82
C ALA A 140 13.14 17.06 -14.95
N HIS A 141 14.32 17.55 -14.57
CA HIS A 141 14.59 18.99 -14.48
C HIS A 141 14.60 19.69 -15.85
N VAL A 142 13.77 20.72 -16.00
CA VAL A 142 13.71 21.65 -17.15
C VAL A 142 13.74 23.09 -16.62
N SER A 143 14.46 23.99 -17.28
CA SER A 143 14.52 25.40 -16.86
C SER A 143 13.14 26.06 -16.92
N LYS A 144 12.89 27.02 -16.02
CA LYS A 144 11.56 27.67 -15.89
C LYS A 144 11.06 28.27 -17.21
N ASN A 145 11.90 29.05 -17.89
CA ASN A 145 11.56 29.66 -19.18
C ASN A 145 11.22 28.59 -20.23
N ARG A 146 11.99 27.51 -20.26
CA ARG A 146 11.77 26.42 -21.23
C ARG A 146 10.50 25.62 -20.93
N ARG A 147 10.16 25.46 -19.65
CA ARG A 147 8.91 24.83 -19.22
C ARG A 147 7.69 25.67 -19.62
N GLU A 148 7.77 26.99 -19.47
CA GLU A 148 6.72 27.91 -19.93
C GLU A 148 6.53 27.85 -21.45
N GLU A 149 7.62 27.83 -22.23
CA GLU A 149 7.56 27.64 -23.70
C GLU A 149 6.92 26.32 -24.13
N VAL A 150 7.26 25.21 -23.45
CA VAL A 150 6.69 23.89 -23.74
C VAL A 150 5.19 23.90 -23.44
N LEU A 151 4.78 24.44 -22.29
CA LEU A 151 3.38 24.49 -21.87
C LEU A 151 2.54 25.42 -22.75
N SER A 152 3.09 26.57 -23.19
CA SER A 152 2.39 27.46 -24.12
C SER A 152 2.13 26.77 -25.45
N LEU A 153 3.12 26.03 -25.98
CA LEU A 153 2.97 25.31 -27.24
C LEU A 153 1.99 24.14 -27.15
N VAL A 154 2.02 23.40 -26.02
CA VAL A 154 1.05 22.35 -25.74
C VAL A 154 -0.38 22.92 -25.68
N LYS A 155 -0.56 24.09 -25.05
CA LYS A 155 -1.85 24.78 -24.97
C LYS A 155 -2.35 25.22 -26.35
N GLU A 156 -1.48 25.80 -27.18
CA GLU A 156 -1.80 26.19 -28.55
C GLU A 156 -2.25 24.99 -29.39
N ILE A 157 -1.52 23.87 -29.33
CA ILE A 157 -1.88 22.63 -30.04
C ILE A 157 -3.24 22.10 -29.58
N MET A 158 -3.54 22.19 -28.28
CA MET A 158 -4.84 21.75 -27.74
C MET A 158 -6.00 22.67 -28.14
N GLU A 159 -5.78 23.98 -28.15
CA GLU A 159 -6.78 24.98 -28.60
C GLU A 159 -7.09 24.82 -30.09
N GLU A 160 -6.09 24.57 -30.94
CA GLU A 160 -6.27 24.33 -32.37
C GLU A 160 -7.12 23.08 -32.67
N HIS A 161 -7.11 22.08 -31.78
CA HIS A 161 -7.83 20.81 -31.97
C HIS A 161 -9.12 20.72 -31.14
N GLY A 162 -9.54 21.82 -30.50
CA GLY A 162 -10.84 21.94 -29.84
C GLY A 162 -10.91 21.37 -28.42
N HIS A 163 -9.77 21.15 -27.76
CA HIS A 163 -9.69 20.63 -26.38
C HIS A 163 -9.47 21.75 -25.34
N ALA A 164 -10.21 22.85 -25.44
CA ALA A 164 -10.08 24.05 -24.59
C ALA A 164 -11.22 24.23 -23.59
#